data_AF-Q5XV97-F1
#
_entry.id   AF-Q5XV97-F1
#
_cell.length_a   1.000
_cell.length_b   1.000
_cell.length_c   1.000
_cell.angle_alpha   90.00
_cell.angle_beta   90.00
_cell.angle_gamma   90.00
#
_symmetry.space_group_name_H-M   'P 1'
#
loop_
_entity.id
_entity.type
_entity.pdbx_description
1 polymer ?
#
loop_
_entity_poly.entity_id
_entity_poly.type
_entity_poly.pdbx_seq_one_letter_code
_entity_poly.pdbx_strand_id
1 'polypeptide(L)'
;MESAKSIIGGHQNVILMRHGDRLDNFEPLWTSTAARPWDPPLAQDGKDRAFRTGQRIRSQLGVPIHRVFVSPFLRCIQTASEVVAALSAVDFDPIAMSSKDVLSIDNTKIKVAIEFGLSEIPHPIFIKSEVAPKDGKFDFKISDLEAMFPEGTVDSNVDMVYKEVPEWGESAQAFEDRYYKTVKILAEKYPSENLLLVTHWGAVSIEFGLSEMLNSIAFKPEVAPKDGKFDFKISELEAMFPDGMVDHNVDPVYKEMPQWEETLESCNNRYVNLVKTLADKYPCENLLLVTHREGVSFTYATFYKEATHRLDFCACVELQRQISSSEVGDFEVVTSHGQDGIMYPPSNSG
;
A
#
# COMPACT_ATOMS: atom_id res chain seq x y z
N MET A 1 33.23 -1.10 -7.19
CA MET A 1 32.48 0.15 -7.34
C MET A 1 31.60 -0.01 -8.57
N GLU A 2 30.37 -0.50 -8.38
CA GLU A 2 29.37 -0.52 -9.44
C GLU A 2 29.03 0.93 -9.81
N SER A 3 28.97 1.19 -11.11
CA SER A 3 28.56 2.49 -11.66
C SER A 3 27.14 2.77 -11.19
N ALA A 4 26.96 3.88 -10.46
CA ALA A 4 25.64 4.37 -10.08
C ALA A 4 24.75 4.46 -11.34
N LYS A 5 23.69 3.66 -11.39
CA LYS A 5 22.66 3.76 -12.43
C LYS A 5 21.99 5.11 -12.23
N SER A 6 22.45 6.10 -12.98
CA SER A 6 22.07 7.50 -12.77
C SER A 6 20.57 7.70 -13.02
N ILE A 7 19.80 7.99 -11.97
CA ILE A 7 18.52 8.68 -12.11
C ILE A 7 18.87 10.14 -12.40
N ILE A 8 19.08 10.49 -13.67
CA ILE A 8 19.36 11.87 -14.08
C ILE A 8 18.06 12.68 -13.91
N GLY A 9 17.94 13.42 -12.81
CA GLY A 9 16.89 14.43 -12.59
C GLY A 9 15.49 13.89 -12.21
N GLY A 10 15.37 12.67 -11.68
CA GLY A 10 14.07 12.01 -11.43
C GLY A 10 13.82 11.61 -9.97
N HIS A 11 12.54 11.38 -9.66
CA HIS A 11 12.06 10.86 -8.38
C HIS A 11 12.47 9.39 -8.17
N GLN A 12 12.86 9.02 -6.95
CA GLN A 12 12.98 7.63 -6.53
C GLN A 12 11.58 7.09 -6.20
N ASN A 13 11.20 5.94 -6.76
CA ASN A 13 9.91 5.31 -6.47
C ASN A 13 10.09 4.22 -5.41
N VAL A 14 9.33 4.30 -4.33
CA VAL A 14 9.28 3.28 -3.27
C VAL A 14 7.85 2.76 -3.18
N ILE A 15 7.65 1.52 -3.60
CA ILE A 15 6.34 0.88 -3.64
C ILE A 15 6.21 -0.08 -2.47
N LEU A 16 5.14 0.05 -1.70
CA LEU A 16 4.79 -0.89 -0.64
C LEU A 16 3.72 -1.85 -1.16
N MET A 17 3.91 -3.15 -0.95
CA MET A 17 2.97 -4.18 -1.37
C MET A 17 2.68 -5.16 -0.25
N ARG A 18 1.40 -5.32 0.08
CA ARG A 18 0.94 -6.37 1.00
C ARG A 18 1.03 -7.74 0.30
N HIS A 19 1.34 -8.78 1.08
CA HIS A 19 1.22 -10.17 0.63
C HIS A 19 -0.18 -10.52 0.09
N GLY A 20 -0.26 -11.57 -0.74
CA GLY A 20 -1.50 -12.11 -1.29
C GLY A 20 -2.38 -12.85 -0.27
N ASP A 21 -3.46 -13.45 -0.76
CA ASP A 21 -4.43 -14.17 0.07
C ASP A 21 -3.79 -15.37 0.78
N ARG A 22 -4.02 -15.49 2.10
CA ARG A 22 -3.44 -16.56 2.93
C ARG A 22 -4.31 -17.80 2.94
N LEU A 23 -3.68 -18.98 2.97
CA LEU A 23 -4.37 -20.27 2.97
C LEU A 23 -5.29 -20.47 4.20
N ASP A 24 -4.86 -19.98 5.38
CA ASP A 24 -5.59 -20.15 6.63
C ASP A 24 -6.93 -19.40 6.69
N ASN A 25 -7.14 -18.41 5.81
CA ASN A 25 -8.43 -17.75 5.65
C ASN A 25 -9.48 -18.61 4.95
N PHE A 26 -9.05 -19.65 4.22
CA PHE A 26 -9.93 -20.52 3.42
C PHE A 26 -9.99 -21.95 3.94
N GLU A 27 -9.00 -22.37 4.73
CA GLU A 27 -8.87 -23.71 5.29
C GLU A 27 -8.92 -23.66 6.83
N PRO A 28 -10.12 -23.74 7.45
CA PRO A 28 -10.28 -23.56 8.90
C PRO A 28 -9.47 -24.53 9.77
N LEU A 29 -9.15 -25.71 9.25
CA LEU A 29 -8.38 -26.73 9.96
C LEU A 29 -6.86 -26.63 9.76
N TRP A 30 -6.39 -25.74 8.87
CA TRP A 30 -4.97 -25.65 8.52
C TRP A 30 -4.10 -25.40 9.76
N THR A 31 -4.50 -24.46 10.61
CA THR A 31 -3.78 -24.10 11.84
C THR A 31 -3.60 -25.26 12.81
N SER A 32 -4.52 -26.25 12.81
CA SER A 32 -4.45 -27.41 13.71
C SER A 32 -3.40 -28.44 13.32
N THR A 33 -2.97 -28.44 12.05
CA THR A 33 -2.02 -29.42 11.49
C THR A 33 -0.70 -28.81 11.03
N ALA A 34 -0.62 -27.49 10.93
CA ALA A 34 0.55 -26.80 10.42
C ALA A 34 1.74 -26.89 11.39
N ALA A 35 2.94 -27.11 10.86
CA ALA A 35 4.18 -27.07 11.65
C ALA A 35 4.48 -25.66 12.19
N ARG A 36 4.07 -24.63 11.44
CA ARG A 36 4.20 -23.21 11.80
C ARG A 36 2.85 -22.51 11.60
N PRO A 37 1.89 -22.69 12.52
CA PRO A 37 0.53 -22.17 12.35
C PRO A 37 0.44 -20.63 12.38
N TRP A 38 1.51 -19.96 12.79
CA TRP A 38 1.69 -18.50 12.75
C TRP A 38 2.25 -17.99 11.40
N ASP A 39 2.71 -18.87 10.50
CA ASP A 39 3.30 -18.49 9.20
C ASP A 39 2.60 -19.18 8.02
N PRO A 40 1.33 -18.85 7.74
CA PRO A 40 0.59 -19.47 6.66
C PRO A 40 1.17 -19.16 5.28
N PRO A 41 1.15 -20.14 4.35
CA PRO A 41 1.43 -19.87 2.95
C PRO A 41 0.27 -19.11 2.30
N LEU A 42 0.48 -18.66 1.06
CA LEU A 42 -0.58 -18.18 0.20
C LEU A 42 -1.51 -19.31 -0.26
N ALA A 43 -2.79 -18.97 -0.40
CA ALA A 43 -3.72 -19.72 -1.24
C ALA A 43 -3.33 -19.59 -2.72
N GLN A 44 -3.88 -20.46 -3.60
CA GLN A 44 -3.58 -20.40 -5.03
C GLN A 44 -3.97 -19.04 -5.64
N ASP A 45 -5.17 -18.55 -5.33
CA ASP A 45 -5.65 -17.23 -5.77
C ASP A 45 -4.73 -16.08 -5.33
N GLY A 46 -4.10 -16.22 -4.16
CA GLY A 46 -3.11 -15.27 -3.66
C GLY A 46 -1.85 -15.21 -4.52
N LYS A 47 -1.37 -16.37 -4.99
CA LYS A 47 -0.23 -16.47 -5.92
C LYS A 47 -0.57 -15.88 -7.28
N ASP A 48 -1.72 -16.25 -7.84
CA ASP A 48 -2.19 -15.76 -9.15
C ASP A 48 -2.42 -14.25 -9.13
N ARG A 49 -2.89 -13.69 -8.00
CA ARG A 49 -3.02 -12.24 -7.83
C ARG A 49 -1.66 -11.56 -7.71
N ALA A 50 -0.71 -12.14 -6.97
CA ALA A 50 0.64 -11.60 -6.83
C ALA A 50 1.33 -11.50 -8.21
N PHE A 51 1.28 -12.57 -9.01
CA PHE A 51 1.84 -12.57 -10.36
C PHE A 51 1.25 -11.48 -11.25
N ARG A 52 -0.09 -11.39 -11.30
CA ARG A 52 -0.80 -10.36 -12.08
C ARG A 52 -0.53 -8.94 -11.58
N THR A 53 -0.28 -8.76 -10.29
CA THR A 53 0.18 -7.46 -9.77
C THR A 53 1.59 -7.13 -10.28
N GLY A 54 2.51 -8.09 -10.32
CA GLY A 54 3.82 -7.92 -10.94
C GLY A 54 3.74 -7.53 -12.43
N GLN A 55 2.84 -8.18 -13.20
CA GLN A 55 2.58 -7.80 -14.59
C GLN A 55 2.06 -6.36 -14.70
N ARG A 56 1.11 -5.97 -13.85
CA ARG A 56 0.57 -4.59 -13.82
C ARG A 56 1.65 -3.57 -13.52
N ILE A 57 2.47 -3.80 -12.48
CA ILE A 57 3.61 -2.95 -12.15
C ILE A 57 4.53 -2.81 -13.37
N ARG A 58 4.90 -3.93 -14.00
CA ARG A 58 5.76 -3.94 -15.20
C ARG A 58 5.18 -3.09 -16.34
N SER A 59 3.87 -3.17 -16.58
CA SER A 59 3.23 -2.52 -17.73
C SER A 59 2.79 -1.07 -17.48
N GLN A 60 2.47 -0.70 -16.24
CA GLN A 60 1.80 0.57 -15.93
C GLN A 60 2.68 1.55 -15.16
N LEU A 61 3.67 1.09 -14.40
CA LEU A 61 4.47 1.98 -13.55
C LEU A 61 5.33 2.95 -14.38
N GLY A 62 5.66 2.61 -15.61
CA GLY A 62 6.48 3.45 -16.50
C GLY A 62 7.95 3.55 -16.10
N VAL A 63 8.34 3.05 -14.93
CA VAL A 63 9.73 2.95 -14.45
C VAL A 63 10.07 1.52 -14.04
N PRO A 64 11.33 1.09 -14.17
CA PRO A 64 11.74 -0.26 -13.77
C PRO A 64 11.88 -0.37 -12.25
N ILE A 65 11.46 -1.50 -11.67
CA ILE A 65 11.86 -1.90 -10.32
C ILE A 65 13.26 -2.49 -10.39
N HIS A 66 14.15 -2.01 -9.52
CA HIS A 66 15.54 -2.47 -9.48
C HIS A 66 15.77 -3.45 -8.33
N ARG A 67 15.06 -3.26 -7.22
CA ARG A 67 15.25 -4.04 -6.01
C ARG A 67 13.95 -4.32 -5.28
N VAL A 68 13.81 -5.54 -4.80
CA VAL A 68 12.70 -6.01 -3.98
C VAL A 68 13.23 -6.33 -2.58
N PHE A 69 12.68 -5.68 -1.57
CA PHE A 69 12.87 -6.06 -0.18
C PHE A 69 11.64 -6.81 0.30
N VAL A 70 11.82 -7.87 1.08
CA VAL A 70 10.70 -8.74 1.46
C VAL A 70 10.77 -9.16 2.92
N SER A 71 9.62 -9.13 3.57
CA SER A 71 9.42 -9.68 4.91
C SER A 71 9.71 -11.20 4.94
N PRO A 72 10.29 -11.74 6.03
CA PRO A 72 10.65 -13.16 6.07
C PRO A 72 9.46 -14.13 6.16
N PHE A 73 8.25 -13.64 6.41
CA PHE A 73 7.05 -14.47 6.48
C PHE A 73 6.74 -15.14 5.14
N LEU A 74 6.39 -16.43 5.17
CA LEU A 74 6.24 -17.28 3.99
C LEU A 74 5.28 -16.70 2.95
N ARG A 75 4.17 -16.10 3.39
CA ARG A 75 3.21 -15.39 2.52
C ARG A 75 3.83 -14.22 1.75
N CYS A 76 4.73 -13.46 2.38
CA CYS A 76 5.43 -12.35 1.73
C CYS A 76 6.47 -12.87 0.74
N ILE A 77 7.22 -13.90 1.13
CA ILE A 77 8.20 -14.56 0.25
C ILE A 77 7.52 -15.13 -1.01
N GLN A 78 6.41 -15.84 -0.86
CA GLN A 78 5.65 -16.38 -1.99
C GLN A 78 5.06 -15.27 -2.87
N THR A 79 4.58 -14.17 -2.27
CA THR A 79 4.09 -13.01 -3.03
C THR A 79 5.22 -12.40 -3.85
N ALA A 80 6.37 -12.14 -3.22
CA ALA A 80 7.53 -11.55 -3.88
C ALA A 80 8.08 -12.45 -4.97
N SER A 81 8.11 -13.78 -4.77
CA SER A 81 8.58 -14.73 -5.79
C SER A 81 7.74 -14.65 -7.07
N GLU A 82 6.41 -14.64 -6.96
CA GLU A 82 5.51 -14.48 -8.12
C GLU A 82 5.67 -13.10 -8.79
N VAL A 83 5.80 -12.03 -8.00
CA VAL A 83 6.01 -10.67 -8.54
C VAL A 83 7.35 -10.55 -9.26
N VAL A 84 8.44 -11.07 -8.68
CA VAL A 84 9.77 -11.06 -9.27
C VAL A 84 9.79 -11.87 -10.57
N ALA A 85 9.12 -13.03 -10.61
CA ALA A 85 8.99 -13.79 -11.85
C ALA A 85 8.31 -12.98 -12.97
N ALA A 86 7.22 -12.27 -12.66
CA ALA A 86 6.52 -11.42 -13.63
C ALA A 86 7.37 -10.22 -14.10
N LEU A 87 8.07 -9.57 -13.18
CA LEU A 87 8.92 -8.40 -13.47
C LEU A 87 10.18 -8.79 -14.25
N SER A 88 10.74 -9.97 -13.99
CA SER A 88 11.96 -10.47 -14.62
C SER A 88 11.71 -11.30 -15.88
N ALA A 89 10.47 -11.61 -16.24
CA ALA A 89 10.16 -12.34 -17.47
C ALA A 89 10.73 -11.60 -18.71
N VAL A 90 11.48 -12.30 -19.56
CA VAL A 90 12.10 -11.71 -20.77
C VAL A 90 11.02 -11.16 -21.69
N ASP A 91 10.02 -12.00 -21.99
CA ASP A 91 8.86 -11.62 -22.78
C ASP A 91 7.71 -11.18 -21.87
N PHE A 92 6.86 -10.29 -22.38
CA PHE A 92 5.61 -9.92 -21.72
C PHE A 92 4.47 -10.72 -22.36
N ASP A 93 3.91 -11.67 -21.60
CA ASP A 93 2.70 -12.38 -21.97
C ASP A 93 1.53 -11.86 -21.11
N PRO A 94 0.53 -11.18 -21.69
CA PRO A 94 -0.62 -10.67 -20.95
C PRO A 94 -1.60 -11.77 -20.50
N ILE A 95 -1.47 -13.01 -20.99
CA ILE A 95 -2.34 -14.14 -20.67
C ILE A 95 -1.75 -15.01 -19.56
N ALA A 96 -0.42 -14.96 -19.35
CA ALA A 96 0.25 -15.67 -18.26
C ALA A 96 -0.40 -15.35 -16.91
N MET A 97 -0.66 -16.39 -16.12
CA MET A 97 -1.40 -16.29 -14.85
C MET A 97 -0.52 -16.53 -13.63
N SER A 98 0.64 -17.18 -13.82
CA SER A 98 1.57 -17.52 -12.74
C SER A 98 3.02 -17.55 -13.21
N SER A 99 3.95 -17.59 -12.25
CA SER A 99 5.38 -17.80 -12.50
C SER A 99 5.70 -19.04 -13.36
N LYS A 100 4.84 -20.06 -13.34
CA LYS A 100 5.01 -21.29 -14.13
C LYS A 100 4.81 -21.09 -15.63
N ASP A 101 4.13 -20.01 -16.01
CA ASP A 101 3.89 -19.65 -17.41
C ASP A 101 5.07 -18.86 -18.00
N VAL A 102 6.03 -18.45 -17.17
CA VAL A 102 7.22 -17.69 -17.59
C VAL A 102 8.27 -18.63 -18.18
N LEU A 103 8.50 -18.51 -19.49
CA LEU A 103 9.45 -19.37 -20.22
C LEU A 103 10.92 -19.04 -19.95
N SER A 104 11.25 -17.76 -19.73
CA SER A 104 12.61 -17.33 -19.44
C SER A 104 12.64 -16.06 -18.59
N ILE A 105 13.66 -15.97 -17.72
CA ILE A 105 13.80 -14.93 -16.70
C ILE A 105 15.15 -14.23 -16.91
N ASP A 106 15.14 -12.90 -16.94
CA ASP A 106 16.31 -12.04 -16.84
C ASP A 106 16.60 -11.71 -15.37
N ASN A 107 17.51 -12.49 -14.78
CA ASN A 107 17.92 -12.36 -13.38
C ASN A 107 18.95 -11.25 -13.12
N THR A 108 19.31 -10.47 -14.15
CA THR A 108 20.31 -9.38 -14.04
C THR A 108 19.68 -8.03 -13.68
N LYS A 109 18.37 -7.90 -13.90
CA LYS A 109 17.65 -6.62 -13.75
C LYS A 109 17.19 -6.33 -12.34
N ILE A 110 16.83 -7.36 -11.59
CA ILE A 110 16.18 -7.24 -10.28
C ILE A 110 16.99 -7.99 -9.24
N LYS A 111 17.18 -7.33 -8.09
CA LYS A 111 17.77 -7.93 -6.90
C LYS A 111 16.73 -8.09 -5.79
N VAL A 112 16.79 -9.19 -5.07
CA VAL A 112 15.86 -9.50 -3.96
C VAL A 112 16.65 -9.66 -2.67
N ALA A 113 16.19 -9.04 -1.59
CA ALA A 113 16.78 -9.20 -0.27
C ALA A 113 15.67 -9.35 0.80
N ILE A 114 15.89 -10.24 1.76
CA ILE A 114 15.01 -10.39 2.92
C ILE A 114 15.35 -9.30 3.93
N GLU A 115 14.33 -8.68 4.55
CA GLU A 115 14.49 -7.62 5.54
C GLU A 115 13.57 -7.87 6.74
N PHE A 116 14.16 -8.08 7.92
CA PHE A 116 13.38 -8.31 9.14
C PHE A 116 12.65 -7.08 9.66
N GLY A 117 13.10 -5.88 9.31
CA GLY A 117 12.38 -4.64 9.59
C GLY A 117 11.02 -4.53 8.91
N LEU A 118 10.76 -5.35 7.88
CA LEU A 118 9.45 -5.50 7.23
C LEU A 118 8.59 -6.62 7.84
N SER A 119 8.96 -7.16 9.00
CA SER A 119 8.18 -8.21 9.69
C SER A 119 6.85 -7.68 10.22
N GLU A 120 5.87 -8.59 10.27
CA GLU A 120 4.57 -8.39 10.93
C GLU A 120 4.77 -8.03 12.41
N ILE A 121 3.76 -7.41 13.02
CA ILE A 121 3.73 -7.13 14.45
C ILE A 121 3.50 -8.44 15.23
N PRO A 122 4.48 -8.94 16.01
CA PRO A 122 4.32 -10.14 16.82
C PRO A 122 3.52 -9.83 18.09
N HIS A 123 2.25 -9.49 17.96
CA HIS A 123 1.37 -9.12 19.08
C HIS A 123 0.02 -9.88 18.97
N PRO A 124 -0.65 -10.20 20.10
CA PRO A 124 -1.94 -10.92 20.12
C PRO A 124 -3.04 -10.37 19.21
N ILE A 125 -2.98 -9.07 18.90
CA ILE A 125 -3.92 -8.41 17.97
C ILE A 125 -3.74 -8.90 16.53
N PHE A 126 -2.50 -9.15 16.11
CA PHE A 126 -2.14 -9.48 14.72
C PHE A 126 -1.84 -10.97 14.52
N ILE A 127 -1.33 -11.63 15.56
CA ILE A 127 -1.05 -13.06 15.59
C ILE A 127 -1.76 -13.63 16.80
N LYS A 128 -2.67 -14.59 16.61
CA LYS A 128 -3.40 -15.18 17.74
C LYS A 128 -2.43 -15.89 18.68
N SER A 129 -2.58 -15.67 20.00
CA SER A 129 -1.68 -16.26 21.00
C SER A 129 -1.68 -17.79 20.99
N GLU A 130 -2.77 -18.41 20.51
CA GLU A 130 -2.88 -19.86 20.35
C GLU A 130 -2.01 -20.46 19.25
N VAL A 131 -1.67 -19.66 18.22
CA VAL A 131 -0.80 -20.11 17.11
C VAL A 131 0.62 -19.59 17.22
N ALA A 132 0.89 -18.61 18.09
CA ALA A 132 2.22 -18.05 18.28
C ALA A 132 3.24 -19.10 18.82
N PRO A 133 4.53 -18.98 18.46
CA PRO A 133 5.59 -19.81 19.03
C PRO A 133 5.58 -19.74 20.56
N LYS A 134 5.66 -20.90 21.23
CA LYS A 134 5.62 -21.00 22.70
C LYS A 134 6.81 -20.33 23.39
N ASP A 135 7.95 -20.28 22.71
CA ASP A 135 9.17 -19.61 23.14
C ASP A 135 9.23 -18.14 22.70
N GLY A 136 8.21 -17.64 22.00
CA GLY A 136 8.14 -16.29 21.46
C GLY A 136 9.06 -16.04 20.27
N LYS A 137 9.74 -17.07 19.73
CA LYS A 137 10.73 -16.91 18.66
C LYS A 137 10.17 -17.23 17.30
N PHE A 138 10.19 -16.24 16.42
CA PHE A 138 9.78 -16.35 15.02
C PHE A 138 11.00 -16.72 14.16
N ASP A 139 11.38 -18.00 14.20
CA ASP A 139 12.57 -18.46 13.52
C ASP A 139 12.35 -18.67 12.02
N PHE A 140 13.27 -18.11 11.22
CA PHE A 140 13.29 -18.26 9.76
C PHE A 140 14.64 -18.81 9.30
N LYS A 141 14.60 -19.87 8.48
CA LYS A 141 15.78 -20.37 7.79
C LYS A 141 15.94 -19.61 6.49
N ILE A 142 16.74 -18.54 6.51
CA ILE A 142 16.92 -17.60 5.39
C ILE A 142 17.24 -18.30 4.07
N SER A 143 18.13 -19.30 4.09
CA SER A 143 18.49 -20.07 2.88
C SER A 143 17.30 -20.76 2.22
N ASP A 144 16.33 -21.22 3.02
CA ASP A 144 15.14 -21.92 2.50
C ASP A 144 14.16 -20.93 1.87
N LEU A 145 14.11 -19.70 2.41
CA LEU A 145 13.31 -18.61 1.86
C LEU A 145 13.93 -18.04 0.58
N GLU A 146 15.25 -17.82 0.57
CA GLU A 146 16.00 -17.35 -0.60
C GLU A 146 15.88 -18.33 -1.78
N ALA A 147 15.87 -19.64 -1.52
CA ALA A 147 15.69 -20.68 -2.53
C ALA A 147 14.32 -20.65 -3.23
N MET A 148 13.36 -19.85 -2.74
CA MET A 148 12.04 -19.69 -3.37
C MET A 148 12.04 -18.66 -4.51
N PHE A 149 13.10 -17.86 -4.65
CA PHE A 149 13.23 -16.87 -5.72
C PHE A 149 13.91 -17.46 -6.96
N PRO A 150 13.67 -16.87 -8.15
CA PRO A 150 14.40 -17.27 -9.36
C PRO A 150 15.92 -17.19 -9.18
N GLU A 151 16.65 -18.17 -9.68
CA GLU A 151 18.11 -18.26 -9.54
C GLU A 151 18.81 -16.98 -10.03
N GLY A 152 19.75 -16.46 -9.24
CA GLY A 152 20.54 -15.26 -9.56
C GLY A 152 19.88 -13.92 -9.21
N THR A 153 18.61 -13.93 -8.77
CA THR A 153 17.90 -12.70 -8.34
C THR A 153 18.20 -12.32 -6.89
N VAL A 154 18.50 -13.27 -6.02
CA VAL A 154 18.82 -13.00 -4.61
C VAL A 154 20.15 -12.25 -4.49
N ASP A 155 20.17 -11.19 -3.69
CA ASP A 155 21.36 -10.43 -3.31
C ASP A 155 21.69 -10.65 -1.83
N SER A 156 22.43 -11.72 -1.56
CA SER A 156 22.81 -12.10 -0.18
C SER A 156 23.88 -11.19 0.44
N ASN A 157 24.36 -10.16 -0.27
CA ASN A 157 25.33 -9.19 0.27
C ASN A 157 24.67 -7.97 0.91
N VAL A 158 23.34 -7.89 0.87
CA VAL A 158 22.59 -6.79 1.48
C VAL A 158 22.55 -6.95 2.99
N ASP A 159 23.23 -6.05 3.70
CA ASP A 159 23.01 -5.92 5.15
C ASP A 159 21.58 -5.48 5.44
N MET A 160 20.86 -6.31 6.20
CA MET A 160 19.55 -5.97 6.74
C MET A 160 19.64 -4.77 7.70
N VAL A 161 18.63 -3.91 7.67
CA VAL A 161 18.48 -2.81 8.63
C VAL A 161 18.27 -3.37 10.03
N TYR A 162 17.44 -4.41 10.17
CA TYR A 162 17.27 -5.16 11.39
C TYR A 162 17.83 -6.57 11.26
N LYS A 163 18.69 -6.96 12.21
CA LYS A 163 19.35 -8.29 12.22
C LYS A 163 18.50 -9.39 12.85
N GLU A 164 17.44 -9.00 13.55
CA GLU A 164 16.53 -9.91 14.24
C GLU A 164 15.08 -9.52 13.93
N VAL A 165 14.20 -10.51 13.98
CA VAL A 165 12.74 -10.31 13.91
C VAL A 165 12.29 -9.66 15.23
N PRO A 166 11.30 -8.74 15.22
CA PRO A 166 10.74 -8.16 16.44
C PRO A 166 10.32 -9.23 17.46
N GLU A 167 10.48 -8.91 18.74
CA GLU A 167 10.08 -9.77 19.85
C GLU A 167 8.58 -9.75 20.09
N TRP A 168 8.03 -10.87 20.60
CA TRP A 168 6.62 -10.97 20.96
C TRP A 168 6.18 -9.89 21.96
N GLY A 169 5.05 -9.26 21.69
CA GLY A 169 4.51 -8.14 22.46
C GLY A 169 4.92 -6.77 21.94
N GLU A 170 5.43 -6.67 20.72
CA GLU A 170 5.74 -5.38 20.08
C GLU A 170 4.54 -4.42 20.11
N SER A 171 4.78 -3.18 20.53
CA SER A 171 3.75 -2.14 20.53
C SER A 171 3.57 -1.53 19.13
N ALA A 172 2.40 -0.94 18.88
CA ALA A 172 2.13 -0.25 17.61
C ALA A 172 3.18 0.85 17.30
N GLN A 173 3.58 1.63 18.31
CA GLN A 173 4.62 2.66 18.13
C GLN A 173 5.99 2.04 17.79
N ALA A 174 6.38 0.94 18.45
CA ALA A 174 7.65 0.28 18.15
C ALA A 174 7.66 -0.30 16.74
N PHE A 175 6.53 -0.85 16.29
CA PHE A 175 6.35 -1.26 14.89
C PHE A 175 6.48 -0.08 13.92
N GLU A 176 5.79 1.02 14.18
CA GLU A 176 5.82 2.22 13.34
C GLU A 176 7.26 2.76 13.20
N ASP A 177 7.95 2.93 14.33
CA ASP A 177 9.34 3.38 14.38
C ASP A 177 10.26 2.42 13.60
N ARG A 178 10.08 1.10 13.79
CA ARG A 178 10.86 0.07 13.09
C ARG A 178 10.62 0.11 11.59
N TYR A 179 9.36 0.07 11.19
CA TYR A 179 8.93 0.01 9.80
C TYR A 179 9.38 1.27 9.05
N TYR A 180 9.05 2.46 9.58
CA TYR A 180 9.46 3.73 8.99
C TYR A 180 10.98 3.83 8.84
N LYS A 181 11.72 3.51 9.91
CA LYS A 181 13.19 3.51 9.88
C LYS A 181 13.74 2.55 8.83
N THR A 182 13.15 1.37 8.67
CA THR A 182 13.54 0.41 7.64
C THR A 182 13.31 0.96 6.25
N VAL A 183 12.09 1.43 5.93
CA VAL A 183 11.79 1.99 4.60
C VAL A 183 12.73 3.14 4.27
N LYS A 184 12.93 4.07 5.21
CA LYS A 184 13.82 5.22 5.06
C LYS A 184 15.26 4.82 4.79
N ILE A 185 15.85 3.96 5.63
CA ILE A 185 17.25 3.53 5.48
C ILE A 185 17.46 2.80 4.15
N LEU A 186 16.50 1.96 3.73
CA LEU A 186 16.59 1.27 2.44
C LEU A 186 16.52 2.26 1.27
N ALA A 187 15.61 3.23 1.29
CA ALA A 187 15.52 4.27 0.28
C ALA A 187 16.83 5.09 0.19
N GLU A 188 17.37 5.51 1.33
CA GLU A 188 18.64 6.27 1.43
C GLU A 188 19.87 5.45 1.02
N LYS A 189 19.86 4.13 1.27
CA LYS A 189 20.96 3.21 0.90
C LYS A 189 21.01 2.96 -0.61
N TYR A 190 19.87 3.06 -1.30
CA TYR A 190 19.75 2.81 -2.74
C TYR A 190 19.07 3.97 -3.48
N PRO A 191 19.60 5.21 -3.37
CA PRO A 191 18.91 6.43 -3.81
C PRO A 191 18.67 6.50 -5.32
N SER A 192 19.37 5.67 -6.10
CA SER A 192 19.26 5.58 -7.56
C SER A 192 18.47 4.37 -8.04
N GLU A 193 17.79 3.66 -7.13
CA GLU A 193 17.02 2.46 -7.43
C GLU A 193 15.56 2.65 -7.02
N ASN A 194 14.64 2.27 -7.92
CA ASN A 194 13.23 2.12 -7.56
C ASN A 194 13.04 0.81 -6.79
N LEU A 195 12.38 0.91 -5.64
CA LEU A 195 12.25 -0.15 -4.67
C LEU A 195 10.81 -0.68 -4.64
N LEU A 196 10.67 -1.99 -4.48
CA LEU A 196 9.42 -2.64 -4.11
C LEU A 196 9.62 -3.34 -2.77
N LEU A 197 8.77 -3.05 -1.79
CA LEU A 197 8.83 -3.65 -0.47
C LEU A 197 7.59 -4.53 -0.29
N VAL A 198 7.79 -5.85 -0.25
CA VAL A 198 6.72 -6.83 -0.03
C VAL A 198 6.64 -7.16 1.45
N THR A 199 5.54 -6.76 2.07
CA THR A 199 5.37 -6.74 3.52
C THR A 199 3.94 -7.09 3.91
N HIS A 200 3.60 -6.81 5.15
CA HIS A 200 2.29 -7.05 5.74
C HIS A 200 1.37 -5.87 5.51
N TRP A 201 0.18 -5.98 6.09
CA TRP A 201 -0.83 -4.96 6.00
C TRP A 201 -0.41 -3.68 6.77
N GLY A 202 -0.89 -2.53 6.32
CA GLY A 202 -0.78 -1.25 7.00
C GLY A 202 -2.16 -0.71 7.33
N ALA A 203 -2.23 0.02 8.44
CA ALA A 203 -3.39 0.67 9.06
C ALA A 203 -4.55 1.03 8.11
N VAL A 204 -5.83 0.66 8.31
CA VAL A 204 -6.98 1.34 7.66
C VAL A 204 -7.70 2.10 8.75
N SER A 205 -7.84 3.40 8.57
CA SER A 205 -8.70 4.22 9.41
C SER A 205 -9.96 4.62 8.64
N ILE A 206 -11.05 4.81 9.38
CA ILE A 206 -12.29 5.35 8.84
C ILE A 206 -12.35 6.85 9.13
N GLU A 207 -12.49 7.65 8.07
CA GLU A 207 -12.56 9.10 8.15
C GLU A 207 -13.92 9.58 7.63
N PHE A 208 -14.80 10.06 8.51
CA PHE A 208 -16.10 10.61 8.05
C PHE A 208 -15.93 11.85 7.18
N GLY A 209 -14.80 12.54 7.27
CA GLY A 209 -14.48 13.64 6.37
C GLY A 209 -14.36 13.22 4.90
N LEU A 210 -14.18 11.91 4.60
CA LEU A 210 -14.20 11.37 3.24
C LEU A 210 -15.61 11.10 2.71
N SER A 211 -16.65 11.22 3.53
CA SER A 211 -18.02 10.94 3.11
C SER A 211 -18.52 11.86 2.01
N GLU A 212 -19.44 11.35 1.19
CA GLU A 212 -20.15 12.08 0.13
C GLU A 212 -20.69 13.43 0.62
N MET A 213 -20.90 14.34 -0.32
CA MET A 213 -21.61 15.59 -0.03
C MET A 213 -23.03 15.30 0.51
N LEU A 214 -23.32 15.68 1.74
CA LEU A 214 -24.61 15.42 2.39
C LEU A 214 -25.61 16.54 2.11
N ASN A 215 -26.16 16.56 0.90
CA ASN A 215 -27.25 17.46 0.53
C ASN A 215 -28.17 16.85 -0.55
N SER A 216 -29.18 17.64 -0.95
CA SER A 216 -30.17 17.27 -1.96
C SER A 216 -29.65 17.19 -3.40
N ILE A 217 -28.40 17.59 -3.65
CA ILE A 217 -27.74 17.42 -4.96
C ILE A 217 -27.23 16.00 -5.09
N ALA A 218 -26.59 15.46 -4.05
CA ALA A 218 -26.05 14.11 -4.06
C ALA A 218 -27.08 13.03 -3.67
N PHE A 219 -28.02 13.37 -2.77
CA PHE A 219 -29.03 12.45 -2.29
C PHE A 219 -30.42 12.83 -2.81
N LYS A 220 -31.17 11.82 -3.26
CA LYS A 220 -32.59 12.02 -3.55
C LYS A 220 -33.33 12.38 -2.26
N PRO A 221 -34.18 13.42 -2.23
CA PRO A 221 -34.88 13.84 -1.01
C PRO A 221 -35.70 12.72 -0.36
N GLU A 222 -36.16 11.73 -1.13
CA GLU A 222 -36.99 10.63 -0.63
C GLU A 222 -36.20 9.58 0.17
N VAL A 223 -34.88 9.51 0.01
CA VAL A 223 -34.01 8.54 0.71
C VAL A 223 -33.21 9.18 1.85
N ALA A 224 -33.19 10.50 1.94
CA ALA A 224 -32.52 11.20 3.02
C ALA A 224 -33.23 10.97 4.36
N PRO A 225 -32.48 10.81 5.47
CA PRO A 225 -33.07 10.77 6.81
C PRO A 225 -33.95 12.00 7.06
N LYS A 226 -35.18 11.79 7.56
CA LYS A 226 -36.14 12.88 7.77
C LYS A 226 -35.70 13.88 8.84
N ASP A 227 -34.86 13.43 9.77
CA ASP A 227 -34.24 14.24 10.80
C ASP A 227 -32.86 14.80 10.39
N GLY A 228 -32.43 14.53 9.15
CA GLY A 228 -31.13 14.94 8.62
C GLY A 228 -29.94 14.23 9.25
N LYS A 229 -30.16 13.17 10.06
CA LYS A 229 -29.09 12.49 10.78
C LYS A 229 -28.66 11.21 10.10
N PHE A 230 -27.38 11.18 9.74
CA PHE A 230 -26.71 9.99 9.22
C PHE A 230 -25.94 9.33 10.38
N ASP A 231 -26.63 8.45 11.11
CA ASP A 231 -26.10 7.80 12.33
C ASP A 231 -25.18 6.61 12.03
N PHE A 232 -24.17 6.81 11.18
CA PHE A 232 -23.12 5.80 10.98
C PHE A 232 -22.29 5.65 12.25
N LYS A 233 -22.03 4.41 12.67
CA LYS A 233 -21.07 4.13 13.74
C LYS A 233 -19.78 3.64 13.14
N ILE A 234 -18.67 4.28 13.51
CA ILE A 234 -17.33 3.85 13.11
C ILE A 234 -17.14 2.37 13.41
N SER A 235 -17.49 1.91 14.61
CA SER A 235 -17.35 0.49 14.99
C SER A 235 -18.12 -0.50 14.11
N GLU A 236 -19.28 -0.10 13.56
CA GLU A 236 -20.05 -0.95 12.63
C GLU A 236 -19.38 -1.00 11.24
N LEU A 237 -18.79 0.11 10.80
CA LEU A 237 -18.00 0.18 9.56
C LEU A 237 -16.68 -0.58 9.68
N GLU A 238 -15.99 -0.42 10.80
CA GLU A 238 -14.75 -1.13 11.14
C GLU A 238 -14.97 -2.65 11.13
N ALA A 239 -16.11 -3.13 11.65
CA ALA A 239 -16.47 -4.54 11.65
C ALA A 239 -16.72 -5.14 10.25
N MET A 240 -16.82 -4.32 9.21
CA MET A 240 -16.86 -4.79 7.82
C MET A 240 -15.47 -5.21 7.31
N PHE A 241 -14.42 -4.75 7.97
CA PHE A 241 -13.05 -5.14 7.67
C PHE A 241 -12.66 -6.39 8.46
N PRO A 242 -11.80 -7.28 7.91
CA PRO A 242 -11.26 -8.41 8.65
C PRO A 242 -10.59 -7.99 9.98
N ASP A 243 -10.63 -8.88 10.98
CA ASP A 243 -9.97 -8.62 12.27
C ASP A 243 -8.51 -8.21 12.09
N GLY A 244 -8.12 -7.14 12.79
CA GLY A 244 -6.78 -6.56 12.70
C GLY A 244 -6.52 -5.72 11.45
N MET A 245 -7.53 -5.47 10.60
CA MET A 245 -7.48 -4.57 9.43
C MET A 245 -7.96 -3.14 9.76
N VAL A 246 -8.11 -2.75 11.03
CA VAL A 246 -8.46 -1.36 11.36
C VAL A 246 -7.44 -0.79 12.34
N ASP A 247 -6.94 0.41 12.05
CA ASP A 247 -6.15 1.17 13.02
C ASP A 247 -7.06 1.87 14.02
N HIS A 248 -7.22 1.27 15.20
CA HIS A 248 -7.99 1.90 16.27
C HIS A 248 -7.20 2.99 17.03
N ASN A 249 -5.91 3.20 16.71
CA ASN A 249 -5.08 4.23 17.33
C ASN A 249 -5.07 5.55 16.54
N VAL A 250 -5.56 5.53 15.30
CA VAL A 250 -5.69 6.74 14.49
C VAL A 250 -6.83 7.58 15.02
N ASP A 251 -6.52 8.78 15.50
CA ASP A 251 -7.55 9.79 15.80
C ASP A 251 -8.06 10.44 14.50
N PRO A 252 -9.31 10.18 14.08
CA PRO A 252 -9.79 10.70 12.80
C PRO A 252 -9.98 12.22 12.86
N VAL A 253 -9.71 12.88 11.73
CA VAL A 253 -9.81 14.35 11.63
C VAL A 253 -11.26 14.78 11.80
N TYR A 254 -12.20 14.01 11.26
CA TYR A 254 -13.64 14.22 11.45
C TYR A 254 -14.26 13.00 12.12
N LYS A 255 -14.69 13.19 13.38
CA LYS A 255 -15.32 12.16 14.22
C LYS A 255 -16.82 12.02 13.99
N GLU A 256 -17.42 12.97 13.30
CA GLU A 256 -18.84 13.03 13.00
C GLU A 256 -19.07 13.20 11.51
N MET A 257 -20.21 12.72 11.02
CA MET A 257 -20.65 12.96 9.65
C MET A 257 -20.86 14.47 9.43
N PRO A 258 -20.68 14.97 8.19
CA PRO A 258 -21.04 16.34 7.85
C PRO A 258 -22.53 16.58 8.10
N GLN A 259 -22.89 17.85 8.28
CA GLN A 259 -24.29 18.22 8.50
C GLN A 259 -25.08 18.12 7.20
N TRP A 260 -26.33 17.68 7.30
CA TRP A 260 -27.25 17.66 6.16
C TRP A 260 -27.48 19.07 5.60
N GLU A 261 -27.61 19.16 4.27
CA GLU A 261 -27.63 20.40 3.48
C GLU A 261 -26.31 21.18 3.49
N GLU A 262 -25.16 20.49 3.58
CA GLU A 262 -23.88 21.18 3.36
C GLU A 262 -23.79 21.79 1.95
N THR A 263 -23.17 22.96 1.86
CA THR A 263 -22.95 23.64 0.56
C THR A 263 -21.79 23.00 -0.19
N LEU A 264 -21.70 23.20 -1.51
CA LEU A 264 -20.54 22.75 -2.29
C LEU A 264 -19.23 23.33 -1.74
N GLU A 265 -19.24 24.60 -1.33
CA GLU A 265 -18.08 25.26 -0.75
C GLU A 265 -17.68 24.61 0.59
N SER A 266 -18.65 24.32 1.46
CA SER A 266 -18.40 23.62 2.73
C SER A 266 -17.82 22.21 2.48
N CYS A 267 -18.38 21.48 1.53
CA CYS A 267 -17.90 20.16 1.15
C CYS A 267 -16.47 20.22 0.59
N ASN A 268 -16.17 21.16 -0.31
CA ASN A 268 -14.82 21.37 -0.84
C ASN A 268 -13.83 21.71 0.28
N ASN A 269 -14.17 22.67 1.14
CA ASN A 269 -13.32 23.07 2.27
C ASN A 269 -13.05 21.89 3.21
N ARG A 270 -14.07 21.07 3.49
CA ARG A 270 -13.94 19.84 4.30
C ARG A 270 -12.93 18.87 3.69
N TYR A 271 -13.05 18.56 2.40
CA TYR A 271 -12.13 17.65 1.71
C TYR A 271 -10.70 18.19 1.65
N VAL A 272 -10.52 19.45 1.23
CA VAL A 272 -9.18 20.06 1.14
C VAL A 272 -8.52 20.15 2.51
N ASN A 273 -9.29 20.52 3.55
CA ASN A 273 -8.79 20.55 4.92
C ASN A 273 -8.41 19.15 5.40
N LEU A 274 -9.23 18.13 5.11
CA LEU A 274 -8.93 16.76 5.46
C LEU A 274 -7.64 16.26 4.83
N VAL A 275 -7.50 16.42 3.50
CA VAL A 275 -6.33 15.97 2.74
C VAL A 275 -5.05 16.61 3.30
N LYS A 276 -5.07 17.94 3.52
CA LYS A 276 -3.94 18.67 4.12
C LYS A 276 -3.65 18.20 5.54
N THR A 277 -4.67 18.12 6.40
CA THR A 277 -4.51 17.72 7.80
C THR A 277 -3.93 16.32 7.92
N LEU A 278 -4.44 15.35 7.16
CA LEU A 278 -3.93 13.99 7.16
C LEU A 278 -2.50 13.93 6.66
N ALA A 279 -2.20 14.60 5.54
CA ALA A 279 -0.83 14.64 5.05
C ALA A 279 0.14 15.28 6.05
N ASP A 280 -0.25 16.36 6.72
CA ASP A 280 0.57 17.03 7.74
C ASP A 280 0.73 16.20 9.01
N LYS A 281 -0.28 15.40 9.36
CA LYS A 281 -0.24 14.45 10.47
C LYS A 281 0.70 13.28 10.17
N TYR A 282 0.75 12.84 8.91
CA TYR A 282 1.55 11.72 8.43
C TYR A 282 2.52 12.16 7.32
N PRO A 283 3.45 13.09 7.60
CA PRO A 283 4.28 13.69 6.54
C PRO A 283 5.21 12.65 5.91
N CYS A 284 5.51 11.57 6.61
CA CYS A 284 6.42 10.54 6.16
C CYS A 284 5.72 9.34 5.51
N GLU A 285 4.41 9.41 5.29
CA GLU A 285 3.61 8.32 4.75
C GLU A 285 2.99 8.68 3.41
N ASN A 286 2.75 7.66 2.59
CA ASN A 286 1.92 7.79 1.40
C ASN A 286 0.49 7.41 1.77
N LEU A 287 -0.44 8.35 1.64
CA LEU A 287 -1.84 8.16 2.02
C LEU A 287 -2.70 7.80 0.80
N LEU A 288 -3.43 6.70 0.89
CA LEU A 288 -4.49 6.37 -0.07
C LEU A 288 -5.85 6.74 0.52
N LEU A 289 -6.48 7.78 -0.03
CA LEU A 289 -7.79 8.23 0.40
C LEU A 289 -8.85 7.74 -0.58
N VAL A 290 -9.75 6.86 -0.11
CA VAL A 290 -10.86 6.34 -0.92
C VAL A 290 -12.11 7.17 -0.63
N THR A 291 -12.66 7.81 -1.67
CA THR A 291 -13.74 8.80 -1.53
C THR A 291 -14.71 8.78 -2.72
N HIS A 292 -15.69 9.65 -2.68
CA HIS A 292 -16.72 9.88 -3.69
C HIS A 292 -16.25 10.83 -4.80
N ARG A 293 -17.07 10.94 -5.86
CA ARG A 293 -16.76 11.75 -7.06
C ARG A 293 -16.38 13.19 -6.73
N GLU A 294 -17.15 13.87 -5.88
CA GLU A 294 -16.89 15.28 -5.58
C GLU A 294 -15.61 15.47 -4.77
N GLY A 295 -15.26 14.52 -3.89
CA GLY A 295 -13.98 14.54 -3.17
C GLY A 295 -12.78 14.51 -4.12
N VAL A 296 -12.81 13.64 -5.14
CA VAL A 296 -11.77 13.57 -6.17
C VAL A 296 -11.73 14.85 -7.01
N SER A 297 -12.90 15.32 -7.45
CA SER A 297 -13.04 16.54 -8.26
C SER A 297 -12.51 17.79 -7.56
N PHE A 298 -12.90 18.01 -6.31
CA PHE A 298 -12.51 19.15 -5.49
C PHE A 298 -11.02 19.15 -5.15
N THR A 299 -10.49 17.97 -4.84
CA THR A 299 -9.05 17.79 -4.60
C THR A 299 -8.26 18.18 -5.84
N TYR A 300 -8.60 17.60 -7.00
CA TYR A 300 -7.96 17.96 -8.27
C TYR A 300 -8.06 19.47 -8.55
N ALA A 301 -9.27 20.03 -8.49
CA ALA A 301 -9.49 21.42 -8.87
C ALA A 301 -8.75 22.41 -7.97
N THR A 302 -8.59 22.07 -6.69
CA THR A 302 -7.87 22.91 -5.75
C THR A 302 -6.37 22.87 -5.97
N PHE A 303 -5.78 21.67 -6.11
CA PHE A 303 -4.33 21.50 -6.18
C PHE A 303 -3.78 21.71 -7.60
N TYR A 304 -4.51 21.33 -8.63
CA TYR A 304 -4.13 21.57 -10.03
C TYR A 304 -4.55 22.95 -10.55
N LYS A 305 -5.48 23.63 -9.86
CA LYS A 305 -6.05 24.93 -10.23
C LYS A 305 -6.85 24.93 -11.54
N GLU A 306 -7.37 23.77 -11.97
CA GLU A 306 -8.31 23.65 -13.09
C GLU A 306 -9.49 22.73 -12.75
N ALA A 307 -10.66 23.01 -13.28
CA ALA A 307 -11.83 22.15 -13.07
C ALA A 307 -11.70 20.82 -13.83
N THR A 308 -12.18 19.73 -13.22
CA THR A 308 -12.35 18.46 -13.94
C THR A 308 -13.55 18.56 -14.90
N HIS A 309 -13.46 17.94 -16.07
CA HIS A 309 -14.58 17.89 -17.02
C HIS A 309 -15.45 16.64 -16.81
N ARG A 310 -14.81 15.48 -16.61
CA ARG A 310 -15.49 14.22 -16.32
C ARG A 310 -14.57 13.31 -15.51
N LEU A 311 -15.17 12.59 -14.56
CA LEU A 311 -14.51 11.57 -13.74
C LEU A 311 -15.20 10.24 -13.99
N ASP A 312 -14.43 9.21 -14.34
CA ASP A 312 -14.92 7.84 -14.40
C ASP A 312 -14.87 7.16 -13.02
N PHE A 313 -15.49 5.98 -12.89
CA PHE A 313 -15.37 5.19 -11.67
C PHE A 313 -13.90 4.78 -11.45
N CYS A 314 -13.48 4.80 -10.18
CA CYS A 314 -12.08 4.58 -9.78
C CYS A 314 -11.10 5.62 -10.36
N ALA A 315 -11.57 6.81 -10.75
CA ALA A 315 -10.69 7.92 -11.04
C ALA A 315 -9.83 8.27 -9.81
N CYS A 316 -8.56 8.62 -10.03
CA CYS A 316 -7.56 8.86 -9.00
C CYS A 316 -6.87 10.20 -9.23
N VAL A 317 -6.62 10.95 -8.17
CA VAL A 317 -5.77 12.14 -8.18
C VAL A 317 -4.54 11.81 -7.36
N GLU A 318 -3.37 11.85 -7.98
CA GLU A 318 -2.11 11.70 -7.29
C GLU A 318 -1.55 13.07 -6.91
N LEU A 319 -1.29 13.27 -5.61
CA LEU A 319 -0.69 14.48 -5.07
C LEU A 319 0.71 14.18 -4.56
N GLN A 320 1.67 15.01 -4.93
CA GLN A 320 3.05 14.94 -4.45
C GLN A 320 3.45 16.27 -3.82
N ARG A 321 4.26 16.26 -2.77
CA ARG A 321 4.85 17.47 -2.19
C ARG A 321 6.29 17.23 -1.77
N GLN A 322 7.10 18.27 -1.78
CA GLN A 322 8.46 18.20 -1.27
C GLN A 322 8.47 18.28 0.25
N ILE A 323 9.18 17.37 0.91
CA ILE A 323 9.37 17.40 2.37
C ILE A 323 10.87 17.46 2.65
N SER A 324 11.26 18.47 3.43
CA SER A 324 12.62 18.65 3.92
C SER A 324 12.65 18.65 5.45
N SER A 325 13.84 18.61 6.05
CA SER A 325 14.00 18.63 7.51
C SER A 325 13.45 19.89 8.20
N SER A 326 13.21 20.97 7.45
CA SER A 326 12.78 22.28 7.99
C SER A 326 11.51 22.83 7.35
N GLU A 327 11.09 22.31 6.21
CA GLU A 327 9.98 22.86 5.42
C GLU A 327 9.18 21.77 4.73
N VAL A 328 7.84 21.91 4.76
CA VAL A 328 6.89 21.12 3.98
C VAL A 328 6.39 22.00 2.84
N GLY A 329 6.65 21.57 1.60
CA GLY A 329 6.26 22.26 0.39
C GLY A 329 4.78 22.08 0.04
N ASP A 330 4.32 22.85 -0.95
CA ASP A 330 2.97 22.74 -1.48
C ASP A 330 2.78 21.43 -2.28
N PHE A 331 1.52 21.01 -2.39
CA PHE A 331 1.13 19.87 -3.22
C PHE A 331 1.09 20.24 -4.70
N GLU A 332 1.59 19.32 -5.52
CA GLU A 332 1.52 19.30 -6.97
C GLU A 332 0.73 18.05 -7.41
N VAL A 333 -0.08 18.17 -8.46
CA VAL A 333 -0.80 17.03 -9.03
C VAL A 333 0.06 16.34 -10.07
N VAL A 334 0.22 15.03 -9.93
CA VAL A 334 0.97 14.20 -10.88
C VAL A 334 0.01 13.72 -11.96
N THR A 335 0.21 14.18 -13.20
CA THR A 335 -0.65 13.87 -14.38
C THR A 335 -0.03 12.86 -15.34
N SER A 336 1.13 12.29 -15.00
CA SER A 336 1.98 11.51 -15.90
C SER A 336 1.49 10.09 -16.21
N HIS A 337 0.43 9.61 -15.56
CA HIS A 337 0.01 8.20 -15.66
C HIS A 337 -0.98 7.89 -16.79
N GLY A 338 -1.58 8.89 -17.44
CA GLY A 338 -2.40 8.72 -18.66
C GLY A 338 -3.63 7.80 -18.56
N GLN A 339 -3.91 7.22 -17.39
CA GLN A 339 -5.00 6.30 -17.07
C GLN A 339 -5.56 6.58 -15.66
N ASP A 340 -5.62 7.84 -15.26
CA ASP A 340 -6.13 8.27 -13.95
C ASP A 340 -7.67 8.38 -13.90
N GLY A 341 -8.38 8.11 -15.01
CA GLY A 341 -9.83 8.23 -15.11
C GLY A 341 -10.35 9.67 -15.05
N ILE A 342 -9.46 10.67 -15.16
CA ILE A 342 -9.79 12.10 -15.19
C ILE A 342 -9.70 12.59 -16.63
N MET A 343 -10.83 13.04 -17.17
CA MET A 343 -10.87 13.67 -18.48
C MET A 343 -10.60 15.16 -18.32
N TYR A 344 -9.44 15.59 -18.83
CA TYR A 344 -9.00 16.98 -18.84
C TYR A 344 -9.72 17.79 -19.94
N PRO A 345 -9.93 19.11 -19.74
CA PRO A 345 -10.36 19.97 -20.83
C PRO A 345 -9.33 19.89 -21.99
N PRO A 346 -9.77 19.98 -23.25
CA PRO A 346 -8.85 19.99 -24.38
C PRO A 346 -7.87 21.15 -24.21
N SER A 347 -6.57 20.85 -24.26
CA SER A 347 -5.52 21.86 -24.19
C SER A 347 -5.78 22.91 -25.28
N ASN A 348 -5.97 24.17 -24.89
CA ASN A 348 -5.88 25.27 -25.84
C ASN A 348 -4.42 25.37 -26.26
N SER A 349 -4.04 24.61 -27.30
CA SER A 349 -2.79 24.80 -28.02
C SER A 349 -2.85 26.19 -28.67
N GLY A 350 -2.22 27.17 -28.00
CA GLY A 350 -1.88 28.47 -28.58
C GLY A 350 -0.60 28.38 -29.38
#